data_AF-A0A929K7B4-F1
#
_entry.id   AF-A0A929K7B4-F1
#
_cell.length_a   1.000
_cell.length_b   1.000
_cell.length_c   1.000
_cell.angle_alpha   90.00
_cell.angle_beta   90.00
_cell.angle_gamma   90.00
#
_symmetry.space_group_name_H-M   'P 1'
#
loop_
_entity.id
_entity.type
_entity.pdbx_description
1 polymer ?
#
loop_
_entity_poly.entity_id
_entity_poly.type
_entity_poly.pdbx_seq_one_letter_code
_entity_poly.pdbx_strand_id
1 'polypeptide(L)'
;RITDHTLPIADRDTRESPVREIVKELKEFGVEAYGYDPLLSKEEIERFDVKAFDNLDVKIKMDGVIVAVAHDEFKKMGFEDIGEFMNAKPVLIDVRGMFDGEEAKRKGYYYKIL
;
A
#
# COMPACT_ATOMS: atom_id res chain seq x y z
N ARG A 1 -6.33 0.51 -46.32
CA ARG A 1 -6.32 -0.42 -45.16
C ARG A 1 -6.21 0.46 -43.92
N ILE A 2 -7.34 0.70 -43.26
CA ILE A 2 -7.40 1.46 -42.01
C ILE A 2 -7.42 0.40 -40.91
N THR A 3 -6.42 0.40 -40.03
CA THR A 3 -6.48 -0.34 -38.77
C THR A 3 -6.58 0.70 -37.67
N ASP A 4 -7.81 0.85 -37.22
CA ASP A 4 -8.18 1.41 -35.93
C ASP A 4 -7.75 0.42 -34.84
N HIS A 5 -6.84 0.84 -33.98
CA HIS A 5 -6.67 0.25 -32.66
C HIS A 5 -6.42 1.40 -31.69
N THR A 6 -7.53 2.01 -31.28
CA THR A 6 -7.70 2.68 -29.98
C THR A 6 -6.73 2.16 -28.93
N LEU A 7 -5.75 2.99 -28.56
CA LEU A 7 -4.99 2.81 -27.33
C LEU A 7 -5.92 3.15 -26.17
N PRO A 8 -6.23 2.25 -25.22
CA PRO A 8 -6.82 2.65 -23.96
C PRO A 8 -5.68 3.17 -23.06
N ILE A 9 -5.24 4.42 -23.29
CA ILE A 9 -4.38 5.14 -22.34
C ILE A 9 -5.28 6.03 -21.49
N ALA A 10 -5.89 5.49 -20.45
CA ALA A 10 -6.58 6.33 -19.47
C ALA A 10 -6.61 5.79 -18.04
N ASP A 11 -5.99 4.63 -17.75
CA ASP A 11 -6.19 3.99 -16.43
C ASP A 11 -4.90 3.46 -15.77
N ARG A 12 -3.71 3.73 -16.32
CA ARG A 12 -2.44 3.45 -15.61
C ARG A 12 -1.94 4.64 -14.81
N ASP A 13 -1.99 5.85 -15.36
CA ASP A 13 -1.31 7.02 -14.79
C ASP A 13 -2.00 7.61 -13.55
N THR A 14 -3.34 7.55 -13.49
CA THR A 14 -4.13 8.13 -12.38
C THR A 14 -4.06 7.30 -11.10
N ARG A 15 -3.70 6.01 -11.19
CA ARG A 15 -3.47 5.13 -10.04
C ARG A 15 -2.04 5.21 -9.51
N GLU A 16 -1.07 5.47 -10.38
CA GLU A 16 0.33 5.65 -9.98
C GLU A 16 0.55 6.97 -9.23
N SER A 17 -0.16 8.03 -9.61
CA SER A 17 0.03 9.38 -9.04
C SER A 17 -0.19 9.47 -7.52
N PRO A 18 -1.29 8.95 -6.92
CA PRO A 18 -1.50 9.07 -5.48
C PRO A 18 -0.45 8.33 -4.64
N VAL A 19 -0.02 7.14 -5.08
CA VAL A 19 1.01 6.37 -4.38
C VAL A 19 2.34 7.11 -4.42
N ARG A 20 2.72 7.66 -5.58
CA ARG A 20 3.97 8.44 -5.72
C ARG A 20 3.95 9.69 -4.85
N GLU A 21 2.82 10.39 -4.76
CA GLU A 21 2.69 11.57 -3.89
C GLU A 21 2.85 11.21 -2.41
N ILE A 22 2.16 10.17 -1.94
CA ILE A 22 2.28 9.68 -0.57
C ILE A 22 3.73 9.30 -0.26
N VAL A 23 4.38 8.52 -1.12
CA VAL A 23 5.78 8.11 -0.92
C VAL A 23 6.71 9.32 -0.86
N LYS A 24 6.51 10.28 -1.77
CA LYS A 24 7.32 11.50 -1.80
C LYS A 24 7.18 12.29 -0.50
N GLU A 25 5.97 12.52 -0.02
CA GLU A 25 5.73 13.23 1.24
C GLU A 25 6.36 12.50 2.43
N LEU A 26 6.16 11.18 2.55
CA LEU A 26 6.77 10.37 3.60
C LEU A 26 8.29 10.52 3.62
N LYS A 27 8.93 10.47 2.44
CA LYS A 27 10.37 10.65 2.31
C LYS A 27 10.83 12.07 2.68
N GLU A 28 10.07 13.10 2.35
CA GLU A 28 10.35 14.48 2.77
C GLU A 28 10.33 14.63 4.31
N PHE A 29 9.54 13.82 5.02
CA PHE A 29 9.56 13.71 6.48
C PHE A 29 10.64 12.78 7.05
N GLY A 30 11.50 12.20 6.20
CA GLY A 30 12.56 11.27 6.61
C GLY A 30 12.06 9.85 6.92
N VAL A 31 10.84 9.49 6.49
CA VAL A 31 10.30 8.15 6.67
C VAL A 31 10.88 7.21 5.62
N GLU A 32 11.32 6.04 6.06
CA GLU A 32 11.72 4.96 5.18
C GLU A 32 10.50 4.20 4.67
N ALA A 33 10.28 4.22 3.35
CA ALA A 33 9.11 3.63 2.72
C ALA A 33 9.46 2.29 2.05
N TYR A 34 8.61 1.29 2.31
CA TYR A 34 8.66 -0.03 1.68
C TYR A 34 7.36 -0.29 0.92
N GLY A 35 7.46 -0.98 -0.22
CA GLY A 35 6.33 -1.31 -1.07
C GLY A 35 6.16 -2.82 -1.24
N TYR A 36 4.90 -3.25 -1.32
CA TYR A 36 4.52 -4.61 -1.65
C TYR A 36 3.23 -4.58 -2.48
N ASP A 37 3.27 -5.23 -3.64
CA ASP A 37 2.09 -5.46 -4.48
C ASP A 37 2.27 -6.83 -5.18
N PRO A 38 1.37 -7.80 -4.94
CA PRO A 38 1.48 -9.13 -5.54
C PRO A 38 1.35 -9.13 -7.08
N LEU A 39 0.82 -8.06 -7.66
CA LEU A 39 0.64 -7.92 -9.11
C LEU A 39 1.80 -7.21 -9.80
N LEU A 40 2.75 -6.67 -9.05
CA LEU A 40 3.90 -5.94 -9.58
C LEU A 40 5.20 -6.69 -9.33
N SER A 41 6.11 -6.60 -10.30
CA SER A 41 7.51 -7.01 -10.11
C SER A 41 8.22 -6.07 -9.13
N LYS A 42 9.34 -6.54 -8.56
CA LYS A 42 10.22 -5.73 -7.71
C LYS A 42 10.66 -4.44 -8.41
N GLU A 43 11.02 -4.55 -9.69
CA GLU A 43 11.45 -3.41 -10.50
C GLU A 43 10.30 -2.41 -10.75
N GLU A 44 9.05 -2.87 -10.81
CA GLU A 44 7.89 -1.99 -10.91
C GLU A 44 7.59 -1.28 -9.59
N ILE A 45 7.73 -1.95 -8.45
CA ILE A 45 7.57 -1.36 -7.12
C ILE A 45 8.65 -0.31 -6.85
N GLU A 46 9.92 -0.61 -7.16
CA GLU A 46 11.04 0.31 -6.91
C GLU A 46 10.95 1.60 -7.76
N ARG A 47 10.18 1.63 -8.86
CA ARG A 47 9.90 2.86 -9.63
C ARG A 47 9.10 3.91 -8.85
N PHE A 48 8.43 3.50 -7.76
CA PHE A 48 7.75 4.42 -6.85
C PHE A 48 8.70 5.05 -5.84
N ASP A 49 10.01 4.80 -5.94
CA ASP A 49 11.02 5.29 -5.00
C ASP A 49 10.83 4.71 -3.59
N VAL A 50 10.40 3.45 -3.50
CA VAL A 50 10.30 2.65 -2.26
C VAL A 50 11.18 1.41 -2.36
N LYS A 51 11.53 0.82 -1.22
CA LYS A 51 12.19 -0.50 -1.20
C LYS A 51 11.13 -1.58 -1.39
N ALA A 52 11.25 -2.41 -2.41
CA ALA A 52 10.35 -3.55 -2.56
C ALA A 52 10.64 -4.62 -1.51
N PHE A 53 9.59 -5.20 -0.95
CA PHE A 53 9.71 -6.42 -0.17
C PHE A 53 9.91 -7.63 -1.10
N ASP A 54 11.00 -8.37 -0.88
CA ASP A 54 11.22 -9.65 -1.57
C ASP A 54 10.19 -10.70 -1.11
N ASN A 55 9.82 -10.62 0.17
CA ASN A 55 8.69 -11.30 0.82
C ASN A 55 8.32 -10.46 2.05
N LEU A 56 7.14 -10.69 2.62
CA LEU A 56 6.75 -10.19 3.94
C LEU A 56 7.65 -10.83 5.03
N ASP A 57 8.92 -10.42 5.08
CA ASP A 57 9.91 -10.94 6.00
C ASP A 57 9.63 -10.36 7.39
N VAL A 58 9.16 -11.24 8.28
CA VAL A 58 8.71 -10.97 9.66
C VAL A 58 9.78 -10.26 10.51
N LYS A 59 11.03 -10.19 10.03
CA LYS A 59 12.14 -9.50 10.69
C LYS A 59 12.04 -7.98 10.64
N ILE A 60 11.46 -7.41 9.59
CA ILE A 60 11.27 -5.95 9.51
C ILE A 60 9.89 -5.63 10.04
N LYS A 61 9.85 -4.97 11.20
CA LYS A 61 8.61 -4.52 11.83
C LYS A 61 8.34 -3.07 11.44
N MET A 62 7.16 -2.83 10.90
CA MET A 62 6.71 -1.53 10.43
C MET A 62 5.98 -0.75 11.52
N ASP A 63 6.20 0.55 11.58
CA ASP A 63 5.46 1.45 12.47
C ASP A 63 4.08 1.82 11.90
N GLY A 64 3.95 1.79 10.57
CA GLY A 64 2.73 2.12 9.86
C GLY A 64 2.56 1.36 8.55
N VAL A 65 1.32 1.12 8.17
CA VAL A 65 0.92 0.53 6.89
C VAL A 65 -0.08 1.47 6.23
N ILE A 66 0.15 1.74 4.94
CA ILE A 66 -0.76 2.52 4.10
C ILE A 66 -1.30 1.60 3.03
N VAL A 67 -2.62 1.40 3.02
CA VAL A 67 -3.31 0.62 2.00
C VAL A 67 -3.85 1.59 0.97
N ALA A 68 -3.06 1.81 -0.08
CA ALA A 68 -3.37 2.77 -1.15
C ALA A 68 -4.29 2.18 -2.24
N VAL A 69 -4.29 0.86 -2.40
CA VAL A 69 -4.97 0.14 -3.48
C VAL A 69 -5.77 -1.05 -2.95
N ALA A 70 -7.00 -1.21 -3.45
CA ALA A 70 -7.92 -2.24 -3.01
C ALA A 70 -7.89 -3.48 -3.90
N HIS A 71 -6.72 -4.11 -4.04
CA HIS A 71 -6.65 -5.42 -4.67
C HIS A 71 -7.43 -6.43 -3.82
N ASP A 72 -8.18 -7.32 -4.47
CA ASP A 72 -9.00 -8.33 -3.78
C ASP A 72 -8.16 -9.29 -2.93
N GLU A 73 -6.84 -9.37 -3.18
CA GLU A 73 -5.89 -10.09 -2.33
C GLU A 73 -5.71 -9.43 -0.96
N PHE A 74 -5.69 -8.09 -0.89
CA PHE A 74 -5.62 -7.37 0.39
C PHE A 74 -6.93 -7.45 1.17
N LYS A 75 -8.09 -7.65 0.51
CA LYS A 75 -9.36 -7.91 1.20
C LYS A 75 -9.37 -9.24 1.97
N LYS A 76 -8.51 -10.19 1.58
CA LYS A 76 -8.35 -11.47 2.27
C LYS A 76 -7.39 -11.39 3.45
N MET A 77 -6.55 -10.36 3.49
CA MET A 77 -5.67 -10.10 4.63
C MET A 77 -6.48 -9.43 5.75
N GLY A 78 -6.49 -10.06 6.92
CA GLY A 78 -7.10 -9.52 8.12
C GLY A 78 -6.17 -8.58 8.88
N PHE A 79 -6.69 -7.98 9.95
CA PHE A 79 -5.88 -7.17 10.87
C PHE A 79 -4.77 -8.01 11.52
N GLU A 80 -5.04 -9.27 11.85
CA GLU A 80 -4.06 -10.21 12.39
C GLU A 80 -2.85 -10.33 11.48
N ASP A 81 -3.06 -10.58 10.18
CA ASP A 81 -1.99 -10.71 9.19
C ASP A 81 -1.16 -9.42 9.14
N ILE A 82 -1.82 -8.26 9.09
CA ILE A 82 -1.13 -6.96 9.11
C ILE A 82 -0.32 -6.79 10.39
N GLY A 83 -0.87 -7.18 11.54
CA GLY A 83 -0.21 -7.09 12.84
C GLY A 83 1.07 -7.90 12.96
N GLU A 84 1.19 -9.00 12.23
CA GLU A 84 2.42 -9.81 12.20
C GLU A 84 3.62 -9.02 11.64
N PHE A 85 3.39 -8.01 10.82
CA PHE A 85 4.44 -7.18 10.22
C PHE A 85 4.67 -5.87 10.94
N MET A 86 3.95 -5.60 12.04
CA MET A 86 3.96 -4.29 12.69
C MET A 86 4.54 -4.31 14.10
N ASN A 87 5.02 -3.15 14.53
CA ASN A 87 5.37 -2.87 15.92
C ASN A 87 4.10 -2.71 16.78
N ALA A 88 4.26 -2.67 18.10
CA ALA A 88 3.17 -2.73 19.09
C ALA A 88 2.11 -1.61 19.03
N LYS A 89 2.28 -0.56 18.21
CA LYS A 89 1.31 0.52 18.02
C LYS A 89 1.11 0.81 16.52
N PRO A 90 0.44 -0.09 15.81
CA PRO A 90 0.35 -0.01 14.37
C PRO A 90 -0.53 1.16 13.91
N VAL A 91 0.01 2.00 13.02
CA VAL A 91 -0.78 3.00 12.28
C VAL A 91 -1.27 2.37 10.98
N LEU A 92 -2.60 2.30 10.78
CA LEU A 92 -3.20 1.83 9.53
C LEU A 92 -3.94 2.99 8.85
N ILE A 93 -3.42 3.41 7.70
CA ILE A 93 -4.06 4.40 6.82
C ILE A 93 -4.71 3.66 5.66
N ASP A 94 -6.03 3.78 5.55
CA ASP A 94 -6.83 3.05 4.57
C ASP A 94 -7.43 4.05 3.57
N VAL A 95 -6.83 4.14 2.39
CA VAL A 95 -7.23 5.10 1.36
C VAL A 95 -8.52 4.67 0.65
N ARG A 96 -8.93 3.40 0.80
CA ARG A 96 -10.06 2.82 0.07
C ARG A 96 -11.20 2.34 0.96
N GLY A 97 -11.06 2.44 2.28
CA GLY A 97 -12.08 2.01 3.24
C GLY A 97 -12.33 0.50 3.23
N MET A 98 -11.26 -0.28 3.11
CA MET A 98 -11.30 -1.75 3.09
C MET A 98 -11.52 -2.38 4.47
N PHE A 99 -11.18 -1.68 5.54
CA PHE A 99 -11.15 -2.20 6.90
C PHE A 99 -12.23 -1.59 7.79
N ASP A 100 -12.74 -2.36 8.76
CA ASP A 100 -13.65 -1.84 9.78
C ASP A 100 -12.87 -1.03 10.83
N GLY A 101 -13.10 0.27 10.87
CA GLY A 101 -12.38 1.17 11.77
C GLY A 101 -12.65 0.93 13.26
N GLU A 102 -13.82 0.40 13.64
CA GLU A 102 -14.13 0.06 15.03
C GLU A 102 -13.40 -1.21 15.45
N GLU A 103 -13.30 -2.20 14.56
CA GLU A 103 -12.48 -3.38 14.76
C GLU A 103 -11.00 -3.05 14.87
N ALA A 104 -10.48 -2.17 14.00
CA ALA A 104 -9.11 -1.71 14.04
C ALA A 104 -8.77 -1.09 15.42
N LYS A 105 -9.62 -0.20 15.92
CA LYS A 105 -9.45 0.41 17.25
C LYS A 105 -9.50 -0.63 18.37
N ARG A 106 -10.43 -1.59 18.32
CA ARG A 106 -10.50 -2.69 19.31
C ARG A 106 -9.23 -3.52 19.35
N LYS A 107 -8.56 -3.70 18.21
CA LYS A 107 -7.28 -4.41 18.08
C LYS A 107 -6.05 -3.52 18.39
N GLY A 108 -6.25 -2.26 18.75
CA GLY A 108 -5.18 -1.34 19.16
C GLY A 108 -4.49 -0.58 18.03
N TYR A 109 -5.07 -0.58 16.82
CA TYR A 109 -4.55 0.19 15.69
C TYR A 109 -4.96 1.66 15.83
N TYR A 110 -4.03 2.54 15.49
CA TYR A 110 -4.40 3.88 15.08
C TYR A 110 -4.91 3.80 13.64
N TYR A 111 -6.23 3.84 13.46
CA TYR A 111 -6.87 3.71 12.16
C TYR A 111 -7.37 5.05 11.64
N LYS A 112 -7.08 5.34 10.37
CA LYS A 112 -7.65 6.48 9.66
C LYS A 112 -7.99 6.11 8.22
N ILE A 113 -9.24 6.38 7.85
CA ILE A 113 -9.68 6.39 6.46
C ILE A 113 -9.40 7.79 5.87
N LEU A 114 -8.90 7.83 4.64
CA LEU A 114 -8.69 9.08 3.88
C LEU A 114 -9.74 9.24 2.78
#